data_AF-A0A1E3GVS6-F1
#
_entry.id   AF-A0A1E3GVS6-F1
#
_cell.length_a   1.000
_cell.length_b   1.000
_cell.length_c   1.000
_cell.angle_alpha   90.00
_cell.angle_beta   90.00
_cell.angle_gamma   90.00
#
_symmetry.space_group_name_H-M   'P 1'
#
loop_
_entity.id
_entity.type
_entity.pdbx_description
1 polymer ?
#
loop_
_entity_poly.entity_id
_entity_poly.type
_entity_poly.pdbx_seq_one_letter_code
_entity_poly.pdbx_strand_id
1 'polypeptide(L)'
;MRLSTTMLWLSLASASTVQADEPAFSYNFYSSIRMQAETVIPDNQQIMSGYGGLRDAYSRVGFNAAYVFSQNTSLFAQLELPFDSANFRFRDSYDQAKPDVIKKKISASV
;
A
#
# COMPACT_ATOMS: atom_id res chain seq x y z
N MET A 1 21.83 -26.57 -13.56
CA MET A 1 20.44 -26.12 -13.70
C MET A 1 20.44 -24.61 -13.84
N ARG A 2 20.04 -24.07 -15.00
CA ARG A 2 19.71 -22.65 -15.12
C ARG A 2 18.18 -22.55 -15.00
N LEU A 3 17.70 -21.44 -14.47
CA LEU A 3 16.27 -21.12 -14.46
C LEU A 3 16.19 -19.76 -15.13
N SER A 4 15.37 -19.67 -16.18
CA SER A 4 15.07 -18.38 -16.81
C SER A 4 13.87 -17.79 -16.08
N THR A 5 14.12 -16.73 -15.31
CA THR A 5 13.09 -16.01 -14.56
C THR A 5 12.96 -14.60 -15.12
N THR A 6 11.76 -14.23 -15.54
CA THR A 6 11.45 -12.87 -15.95
C THR A 6 10.44 -12.29 -14.96
N MET A 7 10.78 -11.13 -14.40
CA MET A 7 10.00 -10.46 -13.37
C MET A 7 9.73 -9.04 -13.82
N LEU A 8 8.46 -8.63 -13.80
CA LEU A 8 8.04 -7.28 -14.15
C LEU A 8 7.29 -6.65 -12.98
N TRP A 9 7.70 -5.46 -12.61
CA TRP A 9 7.10 -4.69 -11.51
C TRP A 9 6.35 -3.49 -12.09
N LEU A 10 5.09 -3.34 -11.70
CA LEU A 10 4.30 -2.14 -11.99
C LEU A 10 3.99 -1.42 -10.68
N SER A 11 4.42 -0.17 -10.58
CA SER A 11 4.17 0.69 -9.42
C SER A 11 3.47 1.96 -9.89
N LEU A 12 2.25 2.17 -9.39
CA LEU A 12 1.48 3.39 -9.59
C LEU A 12 1.28 4.05 -8.22
N ALA A 13 1.64 5.32 -8.10
CA ALA A 13 1.40 6.10 -6.89
C ALA A 13 0.66 7.37 -7.25
N SER A 14 -0.31 7.74 -6.44
CA SER A 14 -1.07 8.98 -6.57
C SER A 14 -1.18 9.62 -5.20
N ALA A 15 -0.91 10.90 -5.12
CA ALA A 15 -1.12 11.69 -3.92
C ALA A 15 -1.86 12.96 -4.31
N SER A 16 -2.93 13.26 -3.61
CA SER A 16 -3.73 14.47 -3.76
C SER A 16 -3.79 15.17 -2.41
N THR A 17 -3.15 16.31 -2.35
CA THR A 17 -3.29 17.27 -1.25
C THR A 17 -4.41 18.22 -1.61
N VAL A 18 -5.38 18.38 -0.73
CA VAL A 18 -6.36 19.46 -0.86
C VAL A 18 -6.29 20.29 0.41
N GLN A 19 -6.06 21.57 0.21
CA GLN A 19 -6.18 22.57 1.26
C GLN A 19 -7.67 22.91 1.38
N ALA A 20 -8.24 22.83 2.58
CA ALA A 20 -9.56 23.40 2.78
C ALA A 20 -9.47 24.94 2.75
N ASP A 21 -10.58 25.60 2.45
CA ASP A 21 -10.69 27.06 2.41
C ASP A 21 -10.40 27.70 3.79
N GLU A 22 -10.53 26.90 4.86
CA GLU A 22 -10.06 27.25 6.20
C GLU A 22 -8.54 27.02 6.33
N PRO A 23 -7.73 28.06 6.64
CA PRO A 23 -6.26 27.98 6.64
C PRO A 23 -5.71 26.99 7.68
N ALA A 24 -6.54 26.56 8.63
CA ALA A 24 -6.21 25.63 9.70
C ALA A 24 -6.31 24.15 9.31
N PHE A 25 -7.02 23.78 8.24
CA PHE A 25 -7.28 22.38 7.91
C PHE A 25 -6.64 21.94 6.59
N SER A 26 -5.88 20.86 6.66
CA SER A 26 -5.25 20.22 5.50
C SER A 26 -5.56 18.73 5.49
N TYR A 27 -5.83 18.19 4.30
CA TYR A 27 -5.95 16.76 4.11
C TYR A 27 -5.15 16.30 2.88
N ASN A 28 -4.56 15.12 2.99
CA ASN A 28 -3.76 14.50 1.95
C ASN A 28 -4.21 13.05 1.81
N PHE A 29 -4.72 12.73 0.63
CA PHE A 29 -5.07 11.38 0.25
C PHE A 29 -3.94 10.82 -0.60
N TYR A 30 -3.48 9.61 -0.28
CA TYR A 30 -2.46 8.93 -1.06
C TYR A 30 -2.83 7.47 -1.31
N SER A 31 -2.50 6.98 -2.48
CA SER A 31 -2.66 5.58 -2.85
C SER A 31 -1.43 5.10 -3.60
N SER A 32 -1.04 3.86 -3.36
CA SER A 32 0.03 3.17 -4.06
C SER A 32 -0.48 1.79 -4.46
N ILE A 33 -0.54 1.55 -5.76
CA ILE A 33 -0.85 0.24 -6.34
C ILE A 33 0.48 -0.35 -6.82
N ARG A 34 0.79 -1.56 -6.37
CA ARG A 34 2.00 -2.28 -6.73
C ARG A 34 1.61 -3.68 -7.14
N MET A 35 1.91 -4.02 -8.38
CA MET A 35 1.67 -5.35 -8.93
C MET A 35 2.98 -5.93 -9.42
N GLN A 36 3.10 -7.25 -9.30
CA GLN A 36 4.24 -7.98 -9.79
C GLN A 36 3.79 -9.16 -10.64
N ALA A 37 4.32 -9.21 -11.85
CA ALA A 37 4.21 -10.37 -12.73
C ALA A 37 5.50 -11.17 -12.68
N GLU A 38 5.39 -12.49 -12.52
CA GLU A 38 6.52 -13.40 -12.63
C GLU A 38 6.23 -14.52 -13.62
N THR A 39 7.25 -14.91 -14.36
CA THR A 39 7.26 -16.13 -15.18
C THR A 39 8.56 -16.87 -14.94
N VAL A 40 8.43 -18.18 -14.70
CA VAL A 40 9.55 -19.09 -14.45
C VAL A 40 9.47 -20.21 -15.46
N ILE A 41 10.52 -20.31 -16.27
CA ILE A 41 10.69 -21.38 -17.24
C ILE A 41 11.87 -22.24 -16.76
N PRO A 42 11.60 -23.41 -16.17
CA PRO A 42 12.64 -24.34 -15.77
C PRO A 42 13.26 -25.03 -17.00
N ASP A 43 14.57 -25.26 -16.96
CA ASP A 43 15.29 -25.98 -18.02
C ASP A 43 14.78 -27.43 -18.20
N ASN A 44 14.34 -28.08 -17.11
CA ASN A 44 13.84 -29.45 -17.13
C ASN A 44 12.33 -29.51 -16.85
N GLN A 45 11.54 -29.46 -17.92
CA GLN A 45 10.08 -29.47 -17.84
C GLN A 45 9.47 -30.84 -17.50
N GLN A 46 10.28 -31.91 -17.45
CA GLN A 46 9.80 -33.24 -17.04
C GLN A 46 9.65 -33.38 -15.52
N ILE A 47 10.36 -32.55 -14.74
CA ILE A 47 10.30 -32.54 -13.26
C ILE A 47 9.32 -31.49 -12.76
N MET A 48 9.28 -30.33 -13.42
CA MET A 48 8.43 -29.21 -13.02
C MET A 48 8.02 -28.43 -14.25
N SER A 49 6.72 -28.25 -14.46
CA SER A 49 6.21 -27.37 -15.49
C SER A 49 6.53 -25.91 -15.16
N GLY A 50 6.74 -25.09 -16.19
CA GLY A 50 6.85 -23.64 -16.00
C GLY A 50 5.59 -23.06 -15.38
N TYR A 51 5.75 -21.98 -14.63
CA TYR A 51 4.61 -21.29 -14.01
C TYR A 51 4.72 -19.78 -14.23
N GLY A 52 3.57 -19.12 -14.31
CA GLY A 52 3.47 -17.67 -14.37
C GLY A 52 2.32 -17.20 -13.48
N GLY A 53 2.48 -16.04 -12.87
CA GLY A 53 1.50 -15.50 -11.94
C GLY A 53 1.58 -13.99 -11.78
N LEU A 54 0.44 -13.41 -11.36
CA LEU A 54 0.35 -12.04 -10.89
C LEU A 54 0.16 -12.07 -9.37
N ARG A 55 0.89 -11.20 -8.66
CA ARG A 55 0.70 -11.01 -7.22
C ARG A 55 0.65 -9.53 -6.85
N ASP A 56 -0.11 -9.23 -5.80
CA ASP A 56 -0.03 -7.94 -5.15
C ASP A 56 1.35 -7.80 -4.51
N ALA A 57 1.99 -6.67 -4.81
CA ALA A 57 3.31 -6.32 -4.34
C ALA A 57 3.25 -5.18 -3.33
N TYR A 58 2.30 -5.28 -2.39
CA TYR A 58 2.13 -4.36 -1.27
C TYR A 58 1.45 -3.05 -1.67
N SER A 59 0.22 -3.16 -2.20
CA SER A 59 -0.62 -2.00 -2.45
C SER A 59 -1.21 -1.43 -1.15
N ARG A 60 -1.36 -0.11 -1.10
CA ARG A 60 -1.72 0.64 0.11
C ARG A 60 -2.54 1.87 -0.25
N VAL A 61 -3.48 2.20 0.61
CA VAL A 61 -4.21 3.46 0.56
C VAL A 61 -4.05 4.14 1.91
N GLY A 62 -3.83 5.44 1.91
CA GLY A 62 -3.69 6.20 3.13
C GLY A 62 -4.30 7.59 3.04
N PHE A 63 -4.62 8.09 4.21
CA PHE A 63 -5.27 9.35 4.43
C PHE A 63 -4.60 10.05 5.60
N ASN A 64 -4.18 11.28 5.38
CA ASN A 64 -3.66 12.17 6.40
C ASN A 64 -4.57 13.38 6.52
N ALA A 65 -4.92 13.75 7.75
CA ALA A 65 -5.58 15.01 8.06
C ALA A 65 -4.81 15.72 9.16
N ALA A 66 -4.65 17.04 9.03
CA ALA A 66 -4.07 17.88 10.06
C ALA A 66 -4.94 19.12 10.26
N TYR A 67 -5.17 19.45 11.53
CA TYR A 67 -5.90 20.62 11.96
C TYR A 67 -5.05 21.43 12.94
N VAL A 68 -4.83 22.71 12.64
CA VAL A 68 -4.04 23.65 13.45
C VAL A 68 -4.98 24.57 14.19
N PHE A 69 -5.12 24.40 15.51
CA PHE A 69 -5.97 25.25 16.34
C PHE A 69 -5.32 26.60 16.64
N SER A 70 -3.99 26.63 16.77
CA SER A 70 -3.18 27.81 17.11
C SER A 70 -1.71 27.54 16.77
N GLN A 71 -0.82 28.54 16.87
CA GLN A 71 0.61 28.36 16.57
C GLN A 71 1.28 27.24 17.40
N ASN A 72 0.72 26.91 18.57
CA ASN A 72 1.26 25.90 19.47
C ASN A 72 0.44 24.60 19.50
N THR A 73 -0.82 24.62 19.06
CA THR A 73 -1.72 23.47 19.18
C THR A 73 -2.11 22.94 17.81
N SER A 74 -1.73 21.69 17.55
CA SER A 74 -2.06 20.97 16.32
C SER A 74 -2.53 19.56 16.60
N LEU A 75 -3.50 19.11 15.81
CA LEU A 75 -4.00 17.74 15.80
C LEU A 75 -3.71 17.15 14.43
N PHE A 76 -3.11 15.96 14.42
CA PHE A 76 -2.97 15.19 13.19
C PHE A 76 -3.58 13.80 13.35
N ALA A 77 -4.14 13.29 12.26
CA ALA A 77 -4.64 11.94 12.12
C ALA A 77 -4.07 11.33 10.84
N GLN A 78 -3.46 10.15 10.97
CA GLN A 78 -3.01 9.33 9.85
C GLN A 78 -3.67 7.96 9.90
N LEU A 79 -4.23 7.56 8.77
CA LEU A 79 -4.80 6.24 8.54
C LEU A 79 -4.13 5.62 7.31
N GLU A 80 -3.52 4.45 7.47
CA GLU A 80 -2.98 3.66 6.36
C GLU A 80 -3.58 2.26 6.37
N LEU A 81 -4.10 1.84 5.21
CA LEU A 81 -4.76 0.56 4.99
C LEU A 81 -4.04 -0.21 3.87
N PRO A 82 -3.56 -1.44 4.14
CA PRO A 82 -3.08 -2.32 3.09
C PRO A 82 -4.26 -2.80 2.23
N PHE A 83 -4.09 -2.77 0.91
CA PHE A 83 -5.08 -3.22 -0.06
C PHE A 83 -4.45 -4.32 -0.91
N ASP A 84 -5.12 -5.46 -1.07
CA ASP A 84 -4.68 -6.49 -2.01
C ASP A 84 -5.30 -6.19 -3.38
N SER A 85 -4.48 -5.65 -4.28
CA SER A 85 -4.90 -5.31 -5.64
C SER A 85 -5.11 -6.53 -6.53
N ALA A 86 -4.48 -7.66 -6.24
CA ALA A 86 -4.62 -8.88 -7.04
C ALA A 86 -5.95 -9.59 -6.76
N ASN A 87 -6.43 -9.54 -5.51
CA ASN A 87 -7.70 -10.13 -5.10
C ASN A 87 -8.85 -9.11 -4.93
N PHE A 88 -8.59 -7.83 -5.17
CA PHE A 88 -9.54 -6.71 -4.95
C PHE A 88 -10.16 -6.70 -3.54
N ARG A 89 -9.37 -7.06 -2.53
CA ARG A 89 -9.83 -7.17 -1.14
C ARG A 89 -8.98 -6.32 -0.22
N PHE A 90 -9.61 -5.65 0.73
CA PHE A 90 -8.89 -5.17 1.90
C PHE A 90 -8.40 -6.39 2.67
N ARG A 91 -7.09 -6.44 2.95
CA ARG A 91 -6.52 -7.57 3.70
C ARG A 91 -7.11 -7.52 5.11
N ASP A 92 -8.01 -8.45 5.39
CA ASP A 92 -8.48 -8.69 6.74
C ASP A 92 -7.28 -9.20 7.56
N SER A 93 -6.94 -8.46 8.61
CA SER A 93 -5.78 -8.74 9.45
C SER A 93 -5.94 -10.02 10.28
N TYR A 94 -7.12 -10.66 10.25
CA TYR A 94 -7.43 -11.80 11.10
C TYR A 94 -7.03 -13.18 10.55
N ASP A 95 -6.68 -13.33 9.27
CA ASP A 95 -6.49 -14.67 8.66
C ASP A 95 -5.03 -14.99 8.26
N GLN A 96 -4.08 -14.14 8.66
CA GLN A 96 -2.64 -14.43 8.50
C GLN A 96 -1.94 -14.14 9.81
N ALA A 97 -1.11 -15.08 10.28
CA ALA A 97 -0.35 -15.04 11.53
C ALA A 97 0.68 -13.89 11.66
N LYS A 98 0.50 -12.80 10.90
CA LYS A 98 1.16 -11.51 11.08
C LYS A 98 0.09 -10.42 10.98
N PRO A 99 -0.12 -9.62 12.04
CA PRO A 99 -1.05 -8.51 11.98
C PRO A 99 -0.53 -7.54 10.93
N ASP A 100 -1.24 -7.44 9.81
CA ASP A 100 -1.01 -6.42 8.82
C ASP A 100 -1.44 -5.10 9.48
N VAL A 101 -0.47 -4.39 10.04
CA VAL A 101 -0.71 -3.33 11.03
C VAL A 101 -1.52 -2.21 10.38
N ILE A 102 -2.80 -2.12 10.72
CA ILE A 102 -3.58 -0.90 10.56
C ILE A 102 -2.88 0.15 11.42
N LYS A 103 -2.08 1.01 10.78
CA LYS A 103 -1.34 2.07 11.47
C LYS A 103 -2.27 3.26 11.63
N LYS A 104 -2.93 3.32 12.78
CA LYS A 104 -3.64 4.51 13.24
C LYS A 104 -2.71 5.30 14.15
N LYS A 105 -2.31 6.50 13.72
CA LYS A 105 -1.57 7.44 14.56
C LYS A 105 -2.38 8.72 14.69
N ILE A 106 -2.77 9.02 15.92
CA ILE A 106 -3.35 10.31 16.29
C ILE A 106 -2.36 10.92 17.26
N SER A 107 -1.93 12.14 17.02
CA SER A 107 -1.19 12.90 18.02
C SER A 107 -1.68 14.33 18.07
N ALA A 108 -1.83 14.81 19.29
CA ALA A 108 -2.07 16.20 19.59
C ALA A 108 -0.78 16.76 20.20
N SER A 109 -0.29 17.87 19.64
CA SER A 109 0.78 18.65 20.23
C SER A 109 0.18 19.92 20.82
N VAL A 110 0.61 20.28 22.03
CA VAL A 110 0.20 21.47 22.79
C VAL A 110 1.42 22.31 23.10
#